data_AF-A0A3D1CFZ9-F1
#
_entry.id   AF-A0A3D1CFZ9-F1
#
_cell.length_a   1.000
_cell.length_b   1.000
_cell.length_c   1.000
_cell.angle_alpha   90.00
_cell.angle_beta   90.00
_cell.angle_gamma   90.00
#
_symmetry.space_group_name_H-M   'P 1'
#
loop_
_entity.id
_entity.type
_entity.pdbx_description
1 polymer ?
#
loop_
_entity_poly.entity_id
_entity_poly.type
_entity_poly.pdbx_seq_one_letter_code
_entity_poly.pdbx_strand_id
1 'polypeptide(L)'
;MTDFKIDSGIAVPEDFHTGTRKYPFEEMSAGDSFFIGPNYDDETQKQIGNRVAQARQTYQKRCAKQGNEVTFTQRMWTEQDVLGYRVWRVK
;
A
#
# COMPACT_ATOMS: atom_id res chain seq x y z
N MET A 1 30.00 -6.54 -27.62
CA MET A 1 29.45 -5.28 -27.06
C MET A 1 27.96 -5.30 -27.32
N THR A 2 27.14 -5.16 -26.29
CA THR A 2 25.69 -5.25 -26.42
C THR A 2 25.16 -3.84 -26.71
N ASP A 3 24.70 -3.60 -27.94
CA ASP A 3 24.09 -2.33 -28.34
C ASP A 3 22.66 -2.26 -27.79
N PHE A 4 22.37 -1.22 -27.01
CA PHE A 4 21.03 -0.89 -26.56
C PHE A 4 20.43 0.15 -27.50
N LYS A 5 19.28 -0.13 -28.09
CA LYS A 5 18.52 0.82 -28.92
C LYS A 5 17.37 1.40 -28.11
N ILE A 6 17.28 2.73 -28.06
CA ILE A 6 16.18 3.45 -27.42
C ILE A 6 15.14 3.77 -28.49
N ASP A 7 13.93 3.24 -28.34
CA ASP A 7 12.80 3.56 -29.21
C ASP A 7 12.00 4.74 -28.63
N SER A 8 11.69 5.73 -29.48
CA SER A 8 10.92 6.93 -29.13
C SER A 8 9.54 6.89 -29.80
N GLY A 9 8.50 7.38 -29.12
CA GLY A 9 7.14 7.46 -29.66
C GLY A 9 6.23 6.27 -29.37
N ILE A 10 6.65 5.33 -28.52
CA ILE A 10 5.76 4.28 -27.98
C ILE A 10 4.87 4.94 -26.92
N ALA A 11 3.56 4.82 -27.08
CA ALA A 11 2.60 5.34 -26.11
C ALA A 11 2.81 4.67 -24.75
N VAL A 12 2.89 5.49 -23.70
CA VAL A 12 2.92 4.97 -22.33
C VAL A 12 1.57 4.31 -22.08
N PRO A 13 1.52 3.03 -21.65
CA PRO A 13 0.26 2.39 -21.30
C PRO A 13 -0.45 3.21 -20.21
N GLU A 14 -1.78 3.24 -20.22
CA GLU A 14 -2.55 3.91 -19.18
C GLU A 14 -2.16 3.34 -17.82
N ASP A 15 -1.58 4.21 -16.97
CA ASP A 15 -1.18 3.81 -15.64
C ASP A 15 -2.40 3.84 -14.72
N PHE A 16 -3.05 2.69 -14.58
CA PHE A 16 -4.15 2.46 -13.65
C PHE A 16 -3.75 2.66 -12.17
N HIS A 17 -2.46 2.88 -11.86
CA HIS A 17 -1.96 3.06 -10.50
C HIS A 17 -1.94 4.53 -10.02
N THR A 18 -2.38 5.47 -10.85
CA THR A 18 -2.32 6.92 -10.58
C THR A 18 -3.32 7.44 -9.52
N GLY A 19 -4.22 6.59 -9.02
CA GLY A 19 -5.06 6.95 -7.89
C GLY A 19 -4.19 7.21 -6.65
N THR A 20 -4.14 8.45 -6.16
CA THR A 20 -3.52 8.78 -4.88
C THR A 20 -4.24 8.00 -3.77
N ARG A 21 -3.73 6.81 -3.43
CA ARG A 21 -4.38 5.91 -2.48
C ARG A 21 -4.29 6.53 -1.09
N LYS A 22 -5.42 7.11 -0.64
CA LYS A 22 -5.58 7.64 0.71
C LYS A 22 -5.91 6.50 1.66
N TYR A 23 -4.89 5.94 2.28
CA TYR A 23 -5.08 5.09 3.45
C TYR A 23 -5.47 5.96 4.65
N PRO A 24 -6.40 5.54 5.51
CA PRO A 24 -6.91 6.34 6.63
C PRO A 24 -5.92 6.43 7.81
N PHE A 25 -4.60 6.38 7.56
CA PHE A 25 -3.59 6.35 8.63
C PHE A 25 -3.60 7.59 9.53
N GLU A 26 -4.03 8.75 8.99
CA GLU A 26 -4.17 10.00 9.76
C GLU A 26 -5.35 9.96 10.73
N GLU A 27 -6.42 9.24 10.36
CA GLU A 27 -7.66 9.15 11.11
C GLU A 27 -7.64 8.00 12.15
N MET A 28 -6.76 7.03 11.98
CA MET A 28 -6.63 5.90 12.91
C MET A 28 -6.06 6.34 14.26
N SER A 29 -6.71 5.95 15.35
CA SER A 29 -6.19 6.00 16.72
C SER A 29 -5.54 4.66 17.12
N ALA A 30 -4.75 4.65 18.19
CA ALA A 30 -4.17 3.40 18.69
C ALA A 30 -5.27 2.41 19.10
N GLY A 31 -5.21 1.19 18.56
CA GLY A 31 -6.25 0.17 18.68
C GLY A 31 -7.14 0.03 17.43
N ASP A 32 -7.23 1.08 16.61
CA ASP A 32 -8.05 1.04 15.39
C ASP A 32 -7.47 0.11 14.34
N SER A 33 -8.35 -0.44 13.51
CA SER A 33 -7.96 -1.28 12.39
C SER A 33 -8.86 -1.07 11.19
N PHE A 34 -8.31 -1.30 10.01
CA PHE A 34 -9.06 -1.32 8.77
C PHE A 34 -8.58 -2.44 7.86
N PHE A 35 -9.48 -2.91 7.01
CA PHE A 35 -9.21 -3.97 6.05
C PHE A 35 -8.95 -3.41 4.65
N ILE A 36 -8.06 -4.09 3.94
CA ILE A 36 -7.64 -3.76 2.59
C ILE A 36 -7.73 -5.04 1.76
N GLY A 37 -8.72 -5.08 0.87
CA GLY A 37 -8.86 -6.13 -0.12
C GLY A 37 -8.01 -5.90 -1.37
N PRO A 38 -8.15 -6.80 -2.37
CA PRO A 38 -7.63 -6.59 -3.71
C PRO A 38 -8.33 -5.37 -4.35
N ASN A 39 -7.57 -4.61 -5.14
CA ASN A 39 -8.10 -3.51 -5.94
C ASN A 39 -8.55 -3.95 -7.34
N TYR A 40 -8.00 -5.07 -7.82
CA TYR A 40 -8.28 -5.64 -9.13
C TYR A 40 -8.50 -7.14 -8.96
N ASP A 41 -9.29 -7.72 -9.86
CA ASP A 41 -9.66 -9.14 -9.79
C ASP A 41 -8.44 -10.08 -9.83
N ASP A 42 -7.31 -9.64 -10.40
CA ASP A 42 -6.06 -10.37 -10.52
C ASP A 42 -4.98 -9.96 -9.51
N GLU A 43 -5.26 -9.03 -8.57
CA GLU A 43 -4.27 -8.59 -7.59
C GLU A 43 -3.94 -9.74 -6.61
N THR A 44 -2.70 -10.23 -6.71
CA THR A 44 -2.22 -11.31 -5.84
C THR A 44 -2.04 -10.84 -4.40
N GLN A 45 -2.14 -11.78 -3.46
CA GLN A 45 -1.92 -11.50 -2.03
C GLN A 45 -0.56 -10.86 -1.73
N LYS A 46 0.47 -11.27 -2.46
CA LYS A 46 1.80 -10.68 -2.34
C LYS A 46 1.82 -9.21 -2.79
N GLN A 47 1.10 -8.87 -3.86
CA GLN A 47 0.98 -7.49 -4.34
C GLN A 47 0.25 -6.61 -3.32
N ILE A 48 -0.87 -7.10 -2.75
CA ILE A 48 -1.59 -6.41 -1.67
C ILE A 48 -0.64 -6.18 -0.49
N GLY A 49 0.00 -7.23 0.03
CA GLY A 49 0.88 -7.14 1.20
C GLY A 49 2.06 -6.19 1.00
N ASN A 50 2.68 -6.18 -0.19
CA ASN A 50 3.76 -5.26 -0.53
C ASN A 50 3.29 -3.80 -0.57
N ARG A 51 2.15 -3.57 -1.24
CA ARG A 51 1.52 -2.25 -1.35
C ARG A 51 1.18 -1.68 0.04
N VAL A 52 0.54 -2.47 0.89
CA VAL A 52 0.18 -2.06 2.25
C VAL A 52 1.42 -1.81 3.10
N ALA A 53 2.42 -2.67 3.01
CA ALA A 53 3.69 -2.48 3.72
C ALA A 53 4.38 -1.18 3.32
N GLN A 54 4.45 -0.88 2.01
CA GLN A 54 5.08 0.33 1.50
C GLN A 54 4.35 1.60 1.98
N ALA A 55 3.02 1.61 1.88
CA ALA A 55 2.20 2.74 2.32
C ALA A 55 2.38 3.02 3.83
N ARG A 56 2.29 1.96 4.64
CA ARG A 56 2.50 2.01 6.09
C ARG A 56 3.88 2.55 6.45
N GLN A 57 4.94 1.99 5.86
CA GLN A 57 6.32 2.43 6.14
C GLN A 57 6.56 3.89 5.74
N THR A 58 5.99 4.31 4.61
CA THR A 58 6.09 5.70 4.13
C THR A 58 5.43 6.65 5.12
N TYR A 59 4.23 6.32 5.59
CA TYR A 59 3.52 7.10 6.59
C TYR A 59 4.28 7.15 7.93
N GLN A 60 4.74 6.01 8.45
CA GLN A 60 5.54 5.95 9.68
C GLN A 60 6.79 6.84 9.61
N LYS A 61 7.53 6.78 8.50
CA LYS A 61 8.71 7.62 8.28
C LYS A 61 8.35 9.10 8.24
N ARG A 62 7.22 9.47 7.64
CA ARG A 62 6.75 10.86 7.58
C ARG A 62 6.42 11.39 8.97
N CYS A 63 5.69 10.63 9.78
CA CYS A 63 5.34 11.05 11.13
C CYS A 63 6.55 11.10 12.08
N ALA A 64 7.48 10.14 11.96
CA ALA A 64 8.74 10.17 12.71
C ALA A 64 9.57 11.44 12.44
N LYS A 65 9.61 11.92 11.19
CA LYS A 65 10.24 13.21 10.84
C LYS A 65 9.57 14.42 11.48
N GLN A 66 8.29 14.30 11.83
CA GLN A 66 7.50 15.35 12.48
C GLN A 66 7.51 15.22 14.02
N GLY A 67 8.23 14.24 14.58
CA GLY A 67 8.27 13.96 16.02
C GLY A 67 7.07 13.16 16.55
N ASN A 68 6.18 12.70 15.68
CA ASN A 68 5.01 11.90 16.04
C ASN A 68 5.28 10.43 15.68
N GLU A 69 5.85 9.67 16.62
CA GLU A 69 6.09 8.24 16.38
C GLU A 69 4.78 7.45 16.37
N VAL A 70 4.54 6.75 15.26
CA VAL A 70 3.38 5.90 15.06
C VAL A 70 3.81 4.50 14.66
N THR A 71 3.16 3.49 15.23
CA THR A 71 3.46 2.09 14.96
C THR A 71 2.25 1.41 14.36
N PHE A 72 2.46 0.70 13.26
CA PHE A 72 1.42 -0.08 12.61
C PHE A 72 1.86 -1.53 12.45
N THR A 73 0.91 -2.45 12.58
CA THR A 73 1.11 -3.86 12.25
C THR A 73 0.10 -4.29 11.19
N GLN A 74 0.45 -5.29 10.40
CA GLN A 74 -0.45 -5.85 9.38
C GLN A 74 -0.46 -7.37 9.47
N ARG A 75 -1.61 -7.97 9.17
CA ARG A 75 -1.76 -9.42 9.06
C ARG A 75 -2.68 -9.75 7.89
N MET A 76 -2.42 -10.89 7.26
CA MET A 76 -3.35 -11.46 6.30
C MET A 76 -4.67 -11.74 7.01
N TRP A 77 -5.78 -11.37 6.36
CA TRP A 77 -7.11 -11.46 6.92
C TRP A 77 -8.12 -11.77 5.82
N THR A 78 -9.19 -12.47 6.18
CA THR A 78 -10.31 -12.72 5.29
C THR A 78 -11.54 -12.02 5.85
N GLU A 79 -12.21 -11.21 5.04
CA GLU A 79 -13.42 -10.50 5.42
C GLU A 79 -14.47 -10.69 4.34
N GLN A 80 -15.62 -11.25 4.71
CA GLN A 80 -16.72 -11.57 3.78
C GLN A 80 -16.23 -12.33 2.54
N ASP A 81 -15.42 -13.38 2.76
CA ASP A 81 -14.80 -14.22 1.73
C ASP A 81 -13.78 -13.54 0.81
N VAL A 82 -13.42 -12.27 1.09
CA VAL A 82 -12.35 -11.55 0.39
C VAL A 82 -11.05 -11.66 1.20
N LEU A 83 -10.01 -12.24 0.58
CA LEU A 83 -8.69 -12.34 1.18
C LEU A 83 -7.89 -11.05 0.95
N GLY A 84 -7.37 -10.48 2.03
CA GLY A 84 -6.58 -9.26 1.97
C GLY A 84 -5.71 -9.08 3.21
N TYR A 85 -5.46 -7.83 3.57
CA TYR A 85 -4.67 -7.48 4.75
C TYR A 85 -5.46 -6.56 5.66
N ARG A 86 -5.43 -6.85 6.96
CA ARG A 86 -5.89 -5.94 7.99
C ARG A 86 -4.69 -5.23 8.60
N VAL A 87 -4.83 -3.93 8.83
CA VAL A 87 -3.80 -3.07 9.39
C VAL A 87 -4.32 -2.48 10.68
N TRP A 88 -3.49 -2.51 11.72
CA TRP A 88 -3.78 -1.93 13.03
C TRP A 88 -2.79 -0.83 13.33
N ARG A 89 -3.26 0.25 13.96
CA ARG A 89 -2.38 1.21 14.62
C ARG A 89 -2.15 0.73 16.05
N VAL A 90 -0.90 0.48 16.39
CA VAL A 90 -0.45 -0.01 17.71
C VAL A 90 -0.09 1.16 18.63
N LYS A 91 0.49 2.23 18.08
CA LYS A 91 0.89 3.46 18.78
C LYS A 91 0.67 4.64 17.83
#